data_AF-I7C681-F1
#
_entry.id   AF-I7C681-F1
#
_cell.length_a   1.000
_cell.length_b   1.000
_cell.length_c   1.000
_cell.angle_alpha   90.00
_cell.angle_beta   90.00
_cell.angle_gamma   90.00
#
_symmetry.space_group_name_H-M   'P 1'
#
loop_
_entity.id
_entity.type
_entity.pdbx_description
1 polymer ?
#
loop_
_entity_poly.entity_id
_entity_poly.type
_entity_poly.pdbx_seq_one_letter_code
_entity_poly.pdbx_strand_id
1 'polypeptide(L)'
;MSKIDWSKAPEGATHFGVENEFYFSAWYKVEGEQILAYTEDGSMWREATDSCVFPKVSSLSARAQQWSGEGLPPIGSEVEIQRGGWTIREESAEFIGAEVTVCAVFQTARGVDMIAVDGGAELGCEVFRAEMARPVPTPEEKAEAERVAGLNEMIRHMKDHPGGSHGASHMQQLMIHEDVARDLWAAGYRKQEAS
;
A
#
# COMPACT_ATOMS: atom_id res chain seq x y z
N MET A 1 -14.25 7.27 13.88
CA MET A 1 -12.95 7.39 14.57
C MET A 1 -12.12 8.39 13.80
N SER A 2 -11.57 9.40 14.48
CA SER A 2 -10.70 10.39 13.85
C SER A 2 -9.44 9.71 13.33
N LYS A 3 -9.08 9.95 12.07
CA LYS A 3 -7.84 9.45 11.45
C LYS A 3 -6.65 9.96 12.27
N ILE A 4 -5.77 9.05 12.72
CA ILE A 4 -4.58 9.40 13.52
C ILE A 4 -3.61 10.20 12.64
N ASP A 5 -3.20 11.36 13.12
CA ASP A 5 -2.24 12.22 12.43
C ASP A 5 -0.81 11.82 12.80
N TRP A 6 -0.27 10.84 12.06
CA TRP A 6 1.09 10.35 12.25
C TRP A 6 2.19 11.38 11.95
N SER A 7 1.87 12.54 11.35
CA SER A 7 2.85 13.62 11.16
C SER A 7 3.25 14.29 12.49
N LYS A 8 2.40 14.16 13.52
CA LYS A 8 2.64 14.66 14.88
C LYS A 8 3.28 13.61 15.79
N ALA A 9 3.56 12.43 15.27
CA ALA A 9 4.14 11.36 16.06
C ALA A 9 5.61 11.69 16.39
N PRO A 10 6.04 11.52 17.64
CA PRO A 10 7.44 11.70 18.01
C PRO A 10 8.32 10.66 17.32
N GLU A 11 9.60 10.98 17.18
CA GLU A 11 10.56 10.06 16.59
C GLU A 11 10.62 8.75 17.38
N GLY A 12 10.51 7.63 16.68
CA GLY A 12 10.43 6.29 17.28
C GLY A 12 9.02 5.84 17.70
N ALA A 13 7.98 6.65 17.51
CA ALA A 13 6.61 6.21 17.74
C ALA A 13 6.19 5.11 16.74
N THR A 14 5.69 4.02 17.29
CA THR A 14 5.24 2.83 16.54
C THR A 14 3.75 2.59 16.69
N HIS A 15 3.11 3.13 17.72
CA HIS A 15 1.72 2.89 18.08
C HIS A 15 1.08 4.16 18.65
N PHE A 16 -0.24 4.26 18.59
CA PHE A 16 -1.02 5.32 19.22
C PHE A 16 -2.19 4.72 19.99
N GLY A 17 -2.37 5.16 21.23
CA GLY A 17 -3.53 4.81 22.04
C GLY A 17 -4.52 5.95 22.03
N VAL A 18 -5.78 5.66 21.71
CA VAL A 18 -6.89 6.61 21.83
C VAL A 18 -7.29 6.69 23.31
N GLU A 19 -7.62 7.90 23.77
CA GLU A 19 -8.11 8.12 25.13
C GLU A 19 -9.34 7.26 25.44
N ASN A 20 -9.40 6.72 26.66
CA ASN A 20 -10.57 6.05 27.21
C ASN A 20 -10.69 6.27 28.73
N GLU A 21 -11.62 5.58 29.38
CA GLU A 21 -11.88 5.70 30.82
C GLU A 21 -10.68 5.32 31.72
N PHE A 22 -9.66 4.64 31.18
CA PHE A 22 -8.53 4.11 31.92
C PHE A 22 -7.20 4.81 31.61
N TYR A 23 -7.05 5.42 30.43
CA TYR A 23 -5.82 6.08 30.01
C TYR A 23 -6.06 7.23 29.02
N PHE A 24 -5.18 8.23 29.09
CA PHE A 24 -5.14 9.34 28.14
C PHE A 24 -4.57 8.91 26.80
N SER A 25 -4.87 9.68 25.75
CA SER A 25 -4.28 9.43 24.44
C SER A 25 -2.78 9.69 24.47
N ALA A 26 -1.99 8.76 23.95
CA ALA A 26 -0.53 8.84 23.99
C ALA A 26 0.12 8.11 22.81
N TRP A 27 1.34 8.52 22.46
CA TRP A 27 2.20 7.81 21.53
C TRP A 27 2.96 6.71 22.25
N TYR A 28 3.08 5.56 21.61
CA TYR A 28 3.74 4.38 22.18
C TYR A 28 4.85 3.87 21.26
N LYS A 29 5.91 3.38 21.87
CA LYS A 29 7.00 2.65 21.23
C LYS A 29 6.99 1.22 21.78
N VAL A 30 6.76 0.24 20.92
CA VAL A 30 6.68 -1.18 21.28
C VAL A 30 7.89 -1.89 20.69
N GLU A 31 8.74 -2.45 21.55
CA GLU A 31 9.97 -3.15 21.19
C GLU A 31 10.00 -4.51 21.90
N GLY A 32 9.58 -5.56 21.20
CA GLY A 32 9.42 -6.89 21.80
C GLY A 32 8.31 -6.90 22.85
N GLU A 33 8.64 -7.25 24.09
CA GLU A 33 7.71 -7.23 25.23
C GLU A 33 7.65 -5.86 25.93
N GLN A 34 8.54 -4.93 25.58
CA GLN A 34 8.62 -3.62 26.21
C GLN A 34 7.67 -2.64 25.54
N ILE A 35 6.92 -1.90 26.36
CA ILE A 35 6.05 -0.80 25.92
C ILE A 35 6.53 0.48 26.60
N LEU A 36 6.86 1.48 25.81
CA LEU A 36 7.21 2.82 26.26
C LEU A 36 6.09 3.78 25.85
N ALA A 37 5.64 4.65 26.77
CA ALA A 37 4.75 5.76 26.45
C ALA A 37 5.55 7.07 26.36
N TYR A 38 5.22 7.88 25.36
CA TYR A 38 5.76 9.23 25.25
C TYR A 38 5.08 10.13 26.27
N THR A 39 5.86 10.89 27.04
CA THR A 39 5.31 11.77 28.07
C THR A 39 4.45 12.88 27.47
N GLU A 40 3.41 13.29 28.20
CA GLU A 40 2.49 14.35 27.78
C GLU A 40 3.20 15.70 27.57
N ASP A 41 4.26 15.97 28.35
CA ASP A 41 5.12 17.15 28.18
C ASP A 41 6.05 17.08 26.94
N GLY A 42 6.01 15.96 26.22
CA GLY A 42 6.77 15.73 25.00
C GLY A 42 8.28 15.59 25.21
N SER A 43 8.75 15.31 26.43
CA SER A 43 10.17 15.36 26.79
C SER A 43 10.91 14.02 26.70
N MET A 44 10.25 12.87 26.92
CA MET A 44 10.92 11.57 26.97
C MET A 44 9.99 10.36 26.78
N TRP A 45 10.59 9.21 26.46
CA TRP A 45 9.94 7.91 26.55
C TRP A 45 10.01 7.38 27.99
N ARG A 46 8.90 6.92 28.54
CA ARG A 46 8.83 6.27 29.85
C ARG A 46 8.38 4.83 29.72
N GLU A 47 9.08 3.96 30.42
CA GLU A 47 8.74 2.54 30.49
C GLU A 47 7.46 2.30 31.27
N ALA A 48 6.71 1.32 30.81
CA ALA A 48 5.58 0.80 31.53
C ALA A 48 6.03 0.08 32.81
N THR A 49 6.09 0.79 33.93
CA THR A 49 6.31 0.19 35.26
C THR A 49 4.99 -0.26 35.88
N ASP A 50 5.07 -1.26 36.78
CA ASP A 50 3.95 -1.94 37.46
C ASP A 50 2.90 -1.03 38.16
N SER A 51 3.17 0.27 38.29
CA SER A 51 2.27 1.25 38.92
C SER A 51 1.23 1.88 37.97
N CYS A 52 1.32 1.65 36.66
CA CYS A 52 0.44 2.29 35.67
C CYS A 52 -0.30 1.24 34.83
N VAL A 53 -1.62 1.43 34.64
CA VAL A 53 -2.44 0.57 33.77
C VAL A 53 -2.16 0.95 32.31
N PHE A 54 -1.44 0.10 31.59
CA PHE A 54 -1.19 0.30 30.16
C PHE A 54 -2.20 -0.41 29.28
N PRO A 55 -2.56 0.16 28.12
CA PRO A 55 -3.29 -0.56 27.10
C PRO A 55 -2.54 -1.81 26.67
N LYS A 56 -3.27 -2.88 26.36
CA LYS A 56 -2.70 -4.02 25.64
C LYS A 56 -2.24 -3.54 24.26
N VAL A 57 -1.10 -4.03 23.77
CA VAL A 57 -0.61 -3.69 22.41
C VAL A 57 -1.70 -3.94 21.35
N SER A 58 -2.48 -5.01 21.51
CA SER A 58 -3.62 -5.34 20.63
C SER A 58 -4.76 -4.31 20.62
N SER A 59 -4.77 -3.36 21.56
CA SER A 59 -5.74 -2.26 21.63
C SER A 59 -5.18 -0.92 21.13
N LEU A 60 -3.90 -0.90 20.73
CA LEU A 60 -3.24 0.26 20.16
C LEU A 60 -3.34 0.25 18.63
N SER A 61 -3.38 1.43 18.03
CA SER A 61 -3.30 1.58 16.58
C SER A 61 -1.83 1.63 16.17
N ALA A 62 -1.36 0.60 15.46
CA ALA A 62 0.00 0.55 14.94
C ALA A 62 0.22 1.59 13.83
N ARG A 63 1.45 2.12 13.75
CA ARG A 63 1.89 2.96 12.64
C ARG A 63 1.99 2.10 11.40
N ALA A 64 1.44 2.60 10.29
CA ALA A 64 1.66 1.97 9.00
C ALA A 64 3.16 1.94 8.69
N GLN A 65 3.72 0.74 8.65
CA GLN A 65 5.11 0.51 8.30
C GLN A 65 5.16 -0.05 6.89
N GLN A 66 6.01 0.51 6.03
CA GLN A 66 6.16 -0.03 4.68
C GLN A 66 6.87 -1.38 4.75
N TRP A 67 6.20 -2.43 4.29
CA TRP A 67 6.78 -3.77 4.23
C TRP A 67 7.66 -3.92 2.99
N SER A 68 8.86 -4.48 3.14
CA SER A 68 9.81 -4.68 2.02
C SER A 68 9.41 -5.81 1.07
N GLY A 69 8.45 -6.66 1.45
CA GLY A 69 8.05 -7.85 0.70
C GLY A 69 8.82 -9.10 1.08
N GLU A 70 9.80 -8.98 1.98
CA GLU A 70 10.51 -10.11 2.55
C GLU A 70 9.83 -10.61 3.83
N GLY A 71 9.67 -11.93 3.95
CA GLY A 71 9.06 -12.56 5.12
C GLY A 71 7.53 -12.40 5.18
N LEU A 72 6.98 -12.33 6.39
CA LEU A 72 5.55 -12.03 6.61
C LEU A 72 5.38 -10.52 6.77
N PRO A 73 4.28 -9.93 6.28
CA PRO A 73 4.02 -8.51 6.47
C PRO A 73 3.83 -8.19 7.97
N PRO A 74 4.44 -7.12 8.50
CA PRO A 74 4.20 -6.67 9.85
C PRO A 74 2.74 -6.25 10.08
N ILE A 75 2.27 -6.39 11.32
CA ILE A 75 0.97 -5.83 11.72
C ILE A 75 1.03 -4.31 11.61
N GLY A 76 -0.01 -3.72 11.02
CA GLY A 76 -0.12 -2.29 10.73
C GLY A 76 0.37 -1.92 9.33
N SER A 77 1.14 -2.78 8.65
CA SER A 77 1.60 -2.49 7.29
C SER A 77 0.47 -2.44 6.27
N GLU A 78 0.57 -1.50 5.33
CA GLU A 78 -0.28 -1.49 4.13
C GLU A 78 0.29 -2.48 3.11
N VAL A 79 -0.59 -3.30 2.55
CA VAL A 79 -0.28 -4.32 1.53
C VAL A 79 -1.31 -4.28 0.41
N GLU A 80 -0.89 -4.68 -0.78
CA GLU A 80 -1.80 -5.00 -1.89
C GLU A 80 -2.11 -6.50 -1.88
N ILE A 81 -3.38 -6.89 -2.00
CA ILE A 81 -3.74 -8.30 -2.14
C ILE A 81 -3.74 -8.72 -3.61
N GLN A 82 -2.93 -9.72 -3.94
CA GLN A 82 -2.86 -10.33 -5.26
C GLN A 82 -3.41 -11.76 -5.24
N ARG A 83 -4.18 -12.10 -6.26
CA ARG A 83 -4.82 -13.42 -6.34
C ARG A 83 -3.81 -14.56 -6.41
N GLY A 84 -2.66 -14.38 -7.08
CA GLY A 84 -1.56 -15.35 -7.10
C GLY A 84 -1.92 -16.77 -7.56
N GLY A 85 -3.00 -16.95 -8.32
CA GLY A 85 -3.52 -18.27 -8.73
C GLY A 85 -4.39 -18.99 -7.67
N TRP A 86 -4.62 -18.38 -6.52
CA TRP A 86 -5.44 -18.95 -5.45
C TRP A 86 -6.94 -18.84 -5.74
N THR A 87 -7.68 -19.86 -5.31
CA THR A 87 -9.13 -19.81 -5.23
C THR A 87 -9.52 -19.03 -4.00
N ILE A 88 -10.27 -17.96 -4.21
CA ILE A 88 -10.85 -17.11 -3.16
C ILE A 88 -12.37 -17.17 -3.24
N ARG A 89 -13.04 -16.70 -2.19
CA ARG A 89 -14.50 -16.53 -2.23
C ARG A 89 -14.85 -15.38 -3.17
N GLU A 90 -16.05 -15.43 -3.72
CA GLU A 90 -16.56 -14.39 -4.62
C GLU A 90 -16.65 -13.04 -3.89
N GLU A 91 -17.10 -13.03 -2.64
CA GLU A 91 -17.14 -11.84 -1.78
C GLU A 91 -15.76 -11.20 -1.54
N SER A 92 -14.68 -12.00 -1.55
CA SER A 92 -13.32 -11.51 -1.33
C SER A 92 -12.65 -11.02 -2.62
N ALA A 93 -13.34 -11.09 -3.77
CA ALA A 93 -12.76 -10.69 -5.06
C ALA A 93 -12.47 -9.18 -5.14
N GLU A 94 -13.27 -8.36 -4.44
CA GLU A 94 -13.10 -6.90 -4.39
C GLU A 94 -11.82 -6.46 -3.67
N PHE A 95 -11.22 -7.34 -2.86
CA PHE A 95 -9.93 -7.09 -2.22
C PHE A 95 -8.74 -7.23 -3.19
N ILE A 96 -8.92 -7.88 -4.34
CA ILE A 96 -7.80 -8.11 -5.27
C ILE A 96 -7.39 -6.78 -5.94
N GLY A 97 -6.14 -6.39 -5.73
CA GLY A 97 -5.59 -5.09 -6.14
C GLY A 97 -5.89 -3.95 -5.17
N ALA A 98 -6.60 -4.22 -4.06
CA ALA A 98 -6.87 -3.21 -3.04
C ALA A 98 -5.69 -3.07 -2.07
N GLU A 99 -5.42 -1.83 -1.67
CA GLU A 99 -4.51 -1.49 -0.58
C GLU A 99 -5.25 -1.63 0.75
N VAL A 100 -4.78 -2.54 1.60
CA VAL A 100 -5.41 -2.89 2.88
C VAL A 100 -4.40 -2.93 4.00
N THR A 101 -4.87 -2.76 5.25
CA THR A 101 -3.99 -2.79 6.43
C THR A 101 -3.96 -4.18 7.04
N VAL A 102 -2.77 -4.71 7.35
CA VAL A 102 -2.63 -5.97 8.08
C VAL A 102 -2.99 -5.78 9.56
N CYS A 103 -3.98 -6.52 10.05
CA CYS A 103 -4.42 -6.44 11.44
C CYS A 103 -3.94 -7.62 12.30
N ALA A 104 -3.70 -8.78 11.69
CA ALA A 104 -3.16 -9.94 12.38
C ALA A 104 -2.38 -10.84 11.42
N VAL A 105 -1.40 -11.55 11.97
CA VAL A 105 -0.65 -12.61 11.28
C VAL A 105 -0.72 -13.87 12.14
N PHE A 106 -1.08 -14.99 11.54
CA PHE A 106 -1.24 -16.25 12.27
C PHE A 106 -1.04 -17.45 11.36
N GLN A 107 -0.81 -18.61 11.96
CA GLN A 107 -0.64 -19.85 11.23
C GLN A 107 -1.85 -20.76 11.46
N THR A 108 -2.35 -21.38 10.39
CA THR A 108 -3.39 -22.42 10.52
C THR A 108 -2.81 -23.68 11.17
N ALA A 109 -3.68 -24.57 11.64
CA ALA A 109 -3.28 -25.89 12.17
C ALA A 109 -2.47 -26.75 11.17
N ARG A 110 -2.48 -26.40 9.88
CA ARG A 110 -1.72 -27.08 8.81
C ARG A 110 -0.39 -26.39 8.47
N GLY A 111 0.03 -25.39 9.24
CA GLY A 111 1.28 -24.68 8.99
C GLY A 111 1.20 -23.63 7.87
N VAL A 112 0.00 -23.24 7.44
CA VAL A 112 -0.17 -22.20 6.41
C VAL A 112 -0.25 -20.83 7.06
N ASP A 113 0.60 -19.92 6.64
CA ASP A 113 0.61 -18.53 7.13
C ASP A 113 -0.53 -17.72 6.52
N MET A 114 -1.25 -17.03 7.38
CA MET A 114 -2.44 -16.26 7.08
C MET A 114 -2.28 -14.84 7.63
N ILE A 115 -2.97 -13.92 6.97
CA ILE A 115 -3.11 -12.53 7.41
C ILE A 115 -4.59 -12.20 7.52
N ALA A 116 -4.98 -11.48 8.56
CA ALA A 116 -6.26 -10.80 8.61
C ALA A 116 -6.02 -9.34 8.22
N VAL A 117 -6.85 -8.80 7.34
CA VAL A 117 -6.73 -7.45 6.81
C VAL A 117 -7.99 -6.64 7.05
N ASP A 118 -7.82 -5.33 7.18
CA ASP A 118 -8.88 -4.33 7.22
C ASP A 118 -8.80 -3.48 5.94
N GLY A 119 -9.82 -3.60 5.09
CA GLY A 119 -10.02 -2.79 3.89
C GLY A 119 -10.94 -1.59 4.12
N GLY A 120 -11.18 -1.22 5.38
CA GLY A 120 -11.95 -0.04 5.76
C GLY A 120 -13.44 -0.20 5.56
N ALA A 121 -14.15 0.93 5.45
CA ALA A 121 -15.61 0.95 5.37
C ALA A 121 -16.18 0.36 4.07
N GLU A 122 -15.37 0.31 3.01
CA GLU A 122 -15.80 -0.16 1.69
C GLU A 122 -15.72 -1.69 1.59
N LEU A 123 -14.60 -2.27 2.01
CA LEU A 123 -14.34 -3.71 1.85
C LEU A 123 -14.57 -4.51 3.13
N GLY A 124 -14.48 -3.88 4.31
CA GLY A 124 -14.55 -4.55 5.60
C GLY A 124 -13.29 -5.37 5.90
N CYS A 125 -13.44 -6.43 6.70
CA CYS A 125 -12.32 -7.28 7.13
C CYS A 125 -12.37 -8.66 6.45
N GLU A 126 -11.21 -9.19 6.09
CA GLU A 126 -11.10 -10.52 5.46
C GLU A 126 -9.78 -11.20 5.83
N VAL A 127 -9.70 -12.52 5.61
CA VAL A 127 -8.50 -13.32 5.85
C VAL A 127 -7.95 -13.88 4.53
N PHE A 128 -6.67 -13.62 4.28
CA PHE A 128 -5.94 -14.13 3.12
C PHE A 128 -4.74 -14.97 3.54
N ARG A 129 -4.21 -15.75 2.61
CA ARG A 129 -2.89 -16.35 2.79
C ARG A 129 -1.84 -15.25 2.73
N ALA A 130 -0.81 -15.32 3.57
CA ALA A 130 0.23 -14.30 3.60
C ALA A 130 0.94 -14.13 2.24
N GLU A 131 1.09 -15.21 1.46
CA GLU A 131 1.69 -15.21 0.12
C GLU A 131 0.92 -14.41 -0.94
N MET A 132 -0.34 -14.05 -0.64
CA MET A 132 -1.15 -13.18 -1.49
C MET A 132 -0.85 -11.70 -1.28
N ALA A 133 -0.24 -11.32 -0.16
CA ALA A 133 0.11 -9.93 0.08
C ALA A 133 1.39 -9.53 -0.65
N ARG A 134 1.40 -8.31 -1.18
CA ARG A 134 2.59 -7.64 -1.71
C ARG A 134 2.77 -6.26 -1.04
N PRO A 135 4.00 -5.75 -0.96
CA PRO A 135 4.23 -4.35 -0.63
C PRO A 135 3.42 -3.43 -1.53
N VAL A 136 2.83 -2.39 -0.95
CA VAL A 136 2.28 -1.30 -1.74
C VAL A 136 3.43 -0.59 -2.45
N PRO A 137 3.36 -0.39 -3.78
CA PRO A 137 4.39 0.33 -4.50
C PRO A 137 4.55 1.76 -3.95
N THR A 138 5.80 2.22 -3.88
CA THR A 138 6.11 3.61 -3.50
C THR A 138 5.45 4.60 -4.47
N PRO A 139 5.24 5.86 -4.06
CA PRO A 139 4.71 6.89 -4.97
C PRO A 139 5.54 7.04 -6.26
N GLU A 140 6.87 6.86 -6.16
CA GLU A 140 7.77 6.91 -7.30
C GLU A 140 7.56 5.73 -8.24
N GLU A 141 7.43 4.51 -7.71
CA GLU A 141 7.13 3.31 -8.50
C GLU A 141 5.74 3.40 -9.15
N LYS A 142 4.74 3.94 -8.45
CA LYS A 142 3.41 4.19 -9.03
C LYS A 142 3.48 5.19 -10.18
N ALA A 143 4.19 6.31 -10.00
CA ALA A 143 4.37 7.32 -11.04
C ALA A 143 5.12 6.76 -12.25
N GLU A 144 6.15 5.95 -12.03
CA GLU A 144 6.88 5.28 -13.11
C GLU A 144 6.00 4.23 -13.83
N ALA A 145 5.22 3.44 -13.09
CA ALA A 145 4.30 2.48 -13.68
C ALA A 145 3.23 3.18 -14.55
N GLU A 146 2.67 4.30 -14.08
CA GLU A 146 1.73 5.12 -14.84
C GLU A 146 2.40 5.71 -16.10
N ARG A 147 3.63 6.21 -15.97
CA ARG A 147 4.42 6.71 -17.10
C ARG A 147 4.65 5.62 -18.15
N VAL A 148 5.05 4.42 -17.72
CA VAL A 148 5.28 3.27 -18.60
C VAL A 148 3.98 2.81 -19.25
N ALA A 149 2.87 2.80 -18.51
CA ALA A 149 1.55 2.46 -19.05
C ALA A 149 1.13 3.44 -20.15
N GLY A 150 1.26 4.75 -19.93
CA GLY A 150 0.99 5.77 -20.93
C GLY A 150 1.87 5.62 -22.18
N LEU A 151 3.17 5.36 -22.01
CA LEU A 151 4.06 5.07 -23.14
C LEU A 151 3.64 3.83 -23.93
N ASN A 152 3.24 2.76 -23.25
CA ASN A 152 2.78 1.54 -23.90
C ASN A 152 1.49 1.77 -24.70
N GLU A 153 0.60 2.62 -24.21
CA GLU A 153 -0.60 3.04 -24.95
C GLU A 153 -0.23 3.82 -26.22
N MET A 154 0.70 4.78 -26.12
CA MET A 154 1.21 5.50 -27.29
C MET A 154 1.86 4.56 -28.32
N ILE A 155 2.65 3.59 -27.87
CA ILE A 155 3.25 2.56 -28.74
C ILE A 155 2.18 1.70 -29.39
N ARG A 156 1.12 1.34 -28.66
CA ARG A 156 0.01 0.56 -29.18
C ARG A 156 -0.72 1.28 -30.30
N HIS A 157 -0.96 2.59 -30.18
CA HIS A 157 -1.53 3.40 -31.26
C HIS A 157 -0.72 3.32 -32.56
N MET A 158 0.61 3.21 -32.48
CA MET A 158 1.46 2.99 -33.67
C MET A 158 1.33 1.58 -34.24
N LYS A 159 1.30 0.56 -33.36
CA LYS A 159 1.24 -0.86 -33.76
C LYS A 159 -0.11 -1.24 -34.37
N ASP A 160 -1.19 -0.77 -33.77
CA ASP A 160 -2.57 -1.10 -34.13
C ASP A 160 -3.09 -0.14 -35.23
N HIS A 161 -2.23 0.72 -35.78
CA HIS A 161 -2.63 1.66 -36.82
C HIS A 161 -3.17 0.91 -38.06
N PRO A 162 -4.30 1.32 -38.67
CA PRO A 162 -4.93 0.61 -39.78
C PRO A 162 -4.03 0.37 -41.00
N GLY A 163 -3.04 1.25 -41.21
CA GLY A 163 -2.03 1.13 -42.28
C GLY A 163 -0.84 0.24 -41.93
N GLY A 164 -0.73 -0.24 -40.69
CA GLY A 164 0.37 -1.06 -40.19
C GLY A 164 0.31 -2.48 -40.73
N SER A 165 1.33 -2.87 -41.52
CA SER A 165 1.50 -4.25 -41.99
C SER A 165 2.97 -4.65 -41.92
N HIS A 166 3.23 -5.94 -41.71
CA HIS A 166 4.60 -6.47 -41.75
C HIS A 166 5.16 -6.30 -43.17
N GLY A 167 6.30 -5.60 -43.29
CA GLY A 167 6.92 -5.30 -44.59
C GLY A 167 6.47 -3.98 -45.24
N ALA A 168 5.79 -3.10 -44.50
CA ALA A 168 5.45 -1.76 -44.98
C ALA A 168 6.69 -0.99 -45.47
N SER A 169 6.53 -0.26 -46.57
CA SER A 169 7.60 0.61 -47.09
C SER A 169 7.93 1.72 -46.09
N HIS A 170 9.15 2.25 -46.16
CA HIS A 170 9.58 3.36 -45.30
C HIS A 170 8.63 4.57 -45.37
N MET A 171 8.10 4.88 -46.55
CA MET A 171 7.14 5.97 -46.73
C MET A 171 5.80 5.70 -46.01
N GLN A 172 5.30 4.46 -46.04
CA GLN A 172 4.09 4.10 -45.30
C GLN A 172 4.30 4.21 -43.79
N GLN A 173 5.46 3.82 -43.29
CA GLN A 173 5.79 3.99 -41.86
C GLN A 173 5.82 5.46 -41.45
N LEU A 174 6.39 6.35 -42.28
CA LEU A 174 6.40 7.79 -42.00
C LEU A 174 4.98 8.38 -41.93
N MET A 175 4.08 7.98 -42.83
CA MET A 175 2.67 8.43 -42.79
C MET A 175 1.97 7.97 -41.51
N ILE A 176 2.17 6.71 -41.12
CA ILE A 176 1.63 6.15 -39.86
C ILE A 176 2.14 6.97 -38.65
N HIS A 177 3.44 7.28 -38.62
CA HIS A 177 4.00 8.07 -37.53
C HIS A 177 3.43 9.49 -37.48
N GLU A 178 3.19 10.11 -38.64
CA GLU A 178 2.58 11.44 -38.72
C GLU A 178 1.14 11.43 -38.20
N ASP A 179 0.34 10.45 -38.60
CA ASP A 179 -1.05 10.31 -38.15
C ASP A 179 -1.13 10.06 -36.64
N VAL A 180 -0.29 9.16 -36.10
CA VAL A 180 -0.24 8.92 -34.66
C VAL A 180 0.23 10.17 -33.90
N ALA A 181 1.19 10.93 -34.43
CA ALA A 181 1.61 12.19 -33.81
C ALA A 181 0.47 13.22 -33.76
N ARG A 182 -0.38 13.28 -34.80
CA ARG A 182 -1.58 14.13 -34.82
C ARG A 182 -2.60 13.68 -33.77
N ASP A 183 -2.85 12.39 -33.65
CA ASP A 183 -3.80 11.85 -32.67
C ASP A 183 -3.34 12.11 -31.24
N LEU A 184 -2.06 11.87 -30.94
CA LEU A 184 -1.47 12.18 -29.64
C LEU A 184 -1.53 13.68 -29.33
N TRP A 185 -1.27 14.54 -30.31
CA TRP A 185 -1.41 15.99 -30.13
C TRP A 185 -2.87 16.39 -29.81
N ALA A 186 -3.85 15.82 -30.51
CA ALA A 186 -5.27 16.05 -30.27
C ALA A 186 -5.71 15.56 -28.88
N ALA A 187 -5.12 14.46 -28.39
CA ALA A 187 -5.31 13.94 -27.04
C ALA A 187 -4.59 14.77 -25.94
N GLY A 188 -3.88 15.85 -26.31
CA GLY A 188 -3.27 16.79 -25.36
C GLY A 188 -1.81 16.52 -25.03
N TYR A 189 -1.18 15.50 -25.63
CA TYR A 189 0.25 15.23 -25.42
C TYR A 189 1.11 16.33 -26.02
N ARG A 190 2.14 16.75 -25.29
CA ARG A 190 3.08 17.80 -25.71
C ARG A 190 4.51 17.34 -25.49
N LYS A 191 5.43 17.86 -26.31
CA LYS A 191 6.86 17.65 -26.12
C LYS A 191 7.28 18.20 -24.76
N GLN A 192 7.96 17.38 -23.97
CA GLN A 192 8.65 17.83 -22.77
C GLN A 192 10.00 18.43 -23.17
N GLU A 193 10.30 19.65 -22.73
CA GLU A 193 11.63 20.24 -22.89
C GLU A 193 12.55 19.68 -21.80
N ALA A 194 13.73 19.19 -22.18
CA ALA A 194 14.74 18.78 -21.21
C ALA A 194 15.26 20.03 -20.49
N SER A 195 15.21 20.03 -19.14
CA SER A 195 15.88 21.03 -18.31
C SER A 195 17.38 20.75 -18.17
#